data_AF-A0A453ATX7-F1
#
_entry.id   AF-A0A453ATX7-F1
#
_cell.length_a   1.000
_cell.length_b   1.000
_cell.length_c   1.000
_cell.angle_alpha   90.00
_cell.angle_beta   90.00
_cell.angle_gamma   90.00
#
_symmetry.space_group_name_H-M   'P 1'
#
loop_
_entity.id
_entity.type
_entity.pdbx_description
1 polymer ?
#
loop_
_entity_poly.entity_id
_entity_poly.type
_entity_poly.pdbx_seq_one_letter_code
_entity_poly.pdbx_strand_id
1 'polypeptide(L)'
;RFVHVSSAGVTRPERPGLDLSKQPPAVRMNKELGSILTYKLKGEDLIRESGVPYTIVRPCALTEEPAGADLIFEQGDNITGKISREEVARLCVAALASPSAVGKTFEVKSTVPFSEPFVIDPSNPPPEKDYEVYFKELKDGITGKEALEGTPALV
;
A
#
# COMPACT_ATOMS: atom_id res chain seq x y z
N ARG A 1 -13.29 9.13 -11.60
CA ARG A 1 -12.33 8.86 -10.51
C ARG A 1 -11.83 7.44 -10.64
N PHE A 2 -10.55 7.18 -10.39
CA PHE A 2 -9.91 5.88 -10.56
C PHE A 2 -9.33 5.39 -9.23
N VAL A 3 -9.52 4.12 -8.89
CA VAL A 3 -8.84 3.48 -7.74
C VAL A 3 -7.94 2.38 -8.30
N HIS A 4 -6.66 2.45 -7.97
CA HIS A 4 -5.64 1.55 -8.48
C HIS A 4 -5.05 0.70 -7.37
N VAL A 5 -5.13 -0.63 -7.51
CA VAL A 5 -4.45 -1.56 -6.63
C VAL A 5 -3.05 -1.85 -7.17
N SER A 6 -2.04 -1.30 -6.49
CA SER A 6 -0.63 -1.46 -6.82
C SER A 6 0.00 -2.57 -5.95
N SER A 7 1.09 -2.28 -5.24
CA SER A 7 1.76 -3.16 -4.28
C SER A 7 2.60 -2.31 -3.33
N ALA A 8 2.66 -2.66 -2.05
CA ALA A 8 3.74 -2.18 -1.21
C ALA A 8 5.09 -2.68 -1.77
N GLY A 9 6.15 -1.91 -1.57
CA GLY A 9 7.50 -2.20 -2.01
C GLY A 9 7.86 -1.64 -3.39
N VAL A 10 6.96 -0.95 -4.11
CA VAL A 10 7.23 -0.49 -5.48
C VAL A 10 8.39 0.50 -5.61
N THR A 11 8.74 1.24 -4.55
CA THR A 11 9.89 2.16 -4.53
C THR A 11 11.12 1.56 -3.85
N ARG A 12 11.05 0.33 -3.33
CA ARG A 12 12.14 -0.29 -2.57
C ARG A 12 13.27 -0.91 -3.40
N PRO A 13 13.03 -1.53 -4.57
CA PRO A 13 14.10 -2.15 -5.35
C PRO A 13 15.25 -1.21 -5.71
N GLU A 14 14.96 0.09 -5.87
CA GLU A 14 15.93 1.11 -6.27
C GLU A 14 16.29 2.07 -5.12
N ARG A 15 15.80 1.83 -3.90
CA ARG A 15 16.02 2.72 -2.76
C ARG A 15 17.47 2.65 -2.27
N PRO A 16 18.23 3.75 -2.30
CA PRO A 16 19.61 3.78 -1.79
C PRO A 16 19.69 3.39 -0.31
N GLY A 17 20.71 2.61 0.05
CA GLY A 17 20.96 2.21 1.45
C GLY A 17 19.98 1.17 2.02
N LEU A 18 19.03 0.66 1.24
CA LEU A 18 18.11 -0.37 1.68
C LEU A 18 18.80 -1.74 1.73
N ASP A 19 18.78 -2.39 2.89
CA ASP A 19 19.23 -3.77 3.05
C ASP A 19 18.24 -4.73 2.37
N LEU A 20 18.53 -5.08 1.11
CA LEU A 20 17.70 -5.97 0.31
C LEU A 20 17.53 -7.34 0.96
N SER A 21 18.50 -7.85 1.71
CA SER A 21 18.43 -9.22 2.29
C SER A 21 17.23 -9.40 3.24
N LYS A 22 16.80 -8.31 3.89
CA LYS A 22 15.68 -8.24 4.83
C LYS A 22 14.34 -7.90 4.17
N GLN A 23 14.32 -7.64 2.86
CA GLN A 23 13.10 -7.28 2.16
C GLN A 23 12.27 -8.50 1.75
N PRO A 24 10.95 -8.33 1.51
CA PRO A 24 10.12 -9.40 0.96
C PRO A 24 10.64 -9.91 -0.39
N PRO A 25 10.32 -11.17 -0.78
CA PRO A 25 10.79 -11.76 -2.04
C PRO A 25 10.51 -10.90 -3.28
N ALA A 26 9.34 -10.25 -3.35
CA ALA A 26 8.98 -9.39 -4.47
C ALA A 26 9.96 -8.22 -4.69
N VAL A 27 10.52 -7.66 -3.60
CA VAL A 27 11.51 -6.57 -3.66
C VAL A 27 12.90 -7.13 -3.97
N ARG A 28 13.29 -8.20 -3.26
CA ARG A 28 14.60 -8.87 -3.44
C ARG A 28 14.82 -9.40 -4.84
N MET A 29 13.79 -10.04 -5.39
CA MET A 29 13.83 -10.79 -6.64
C MET A 29 13.09 -10.05 -7.75
N ASN A 30 12.98 -8.72 -7.66
CA ASN A 30 12.16 -7.94 -8.58
C ASN A 30 12.58 -8.18 -10.05
N LYS A 31 13.89 -8.28 -10.33
CA LYS A 31 14.40 -8.53 -11.70
C LYS A 31 13.99 -9.90 -12.22
N GLU A 32 14.12 -10.94 -11.38
CA GLU A 32 13.76 -12.32 -11.67
C GLU A 32 12.24 -12.48 -11.86
N LEU A 33 11.46 -11.64 -11.17
CA LEU A 33 10.00 -11.54 -11.31
C LEU A 33 9.58 -10.61 -12.46
N GLY A 34 10.46 -10.36 -13.44
CA GLY A 34 10.14 -9.57 -14.62
C GLY A 34 10.01 -8.07 -14.37
N SER A 35 10.65 -7.55 -13.32
CA SER A 35 10.56 -6.16 -12.87
C SER A 35 9.14 -5.70 -12.54
N ILE A 36 8.32 -6.61 -12.00
CA ILE A 36 6.90 -6.38 -11.71
C ILE A 36 6.65 -5.12 -10.85
N LEU A 37 7.48 -4.88 -9.82
CA LEU A 37 7.33 -3.71 -8.95
C LEU A 37 7.72 -2.42 -9.68
N THR A 38 8.72 -2.48 -10.54
CA THR A 38 9.12 -1.34 -11.39
C THR A 38 7.99 -0.95 -12.35
N TYR A 39 7.31 -1.93 -12.96
CA TYR A 39 6.18 -1.65 -13.85
C TYR A 39 4.93 -1.19 -13.11
N LYS A 40 4.68 -1.71 -11.90
CA LYS A 40 3.63 -1.17 -11.02
C LYS A 40 3.90 0.30 -10.67
N LEU A 41 5.13 0.66 -10.31
CA LEU A 41 5.51 2.06 -10.05
C LEU A 41 5.29 2.95 -11.28
N LYS A 42 5.70 2.50 -12.48
CA LYS A 42 5.43 3.23 -13.73
C LYS A 42 3.94 3.40 -13.99
N GLY A 43 3.12 2.38 -13.69
CA GLY A 43 1.67 2.47 -13.79
C GLY A 43 1.08 3.53 -12.85
N GLU A 44 1.57 3.60 -11.61
CA GLU A 44 1.22 4.66 -10.67
C GLU A 44 1.63 6.05 -11.18
N ASP A 45 2.82 6.17 -11.79
CA ASP A 45 3.30 7.43 -12.39
C ASP A 45 2.35 7.92 -13.48
N LEU A 46 1.97 7.06 -14.41
CA LEU A 46 1.05 7.40 -15.49
C LEU A 46 -0.35 7.81 -14.97
N ILE A 47 -0.85 7.15 -13.93
CA ILE A 47 -2.14 7.52 -13.32
C ILE A 47 -2.05 8.92 -12.73
N ARG A 48 -0.96 9.25 -12.03
CA ARG A 48 -0.75 10.58 -11.44
C ARG A 48 -0.63 11.66 -12.49
N GLU A 49 0.13 11.40 -13.55
CA GLU A 49 0.34 12.33 -14.67
C GLU A 49 -0.91 12.53 -15.54
N SER A 50 -1.86 11.58 -15.51
CA SER A 50 -3.07 11.64 -16.35
C SER A 50 -4.02 12.80 -16.02
N GLY A 51 -3.91 13.40 -14.83
CA GLY A 51 -4.87 14.40 -14.32
C GLY A 51 -6.23 13.82 -13.90
N VAL A 52 -6.45 12.52 -14.04
CA VAL A 52 -7.68 11.85 -13.55
C VAL A 52 -7.63 11.77 -12.02
N PRO A 53 -8.68 12.18 -11.28
CA PRO A 53 -8.73 12.00 -9.83
C PRO A 53 -8.53 10.54 -9.45
N TYR A 54 -7.52 10.25 -8.63
CA TYR A 54 -7.09 8.89 -8.33
C TYR A 54 -7.03 8.60 -6.82
N THR A 55 -6.95 7.31 -6.49
CA THR A 55 -6.42 6.79 -5.22
C THR A 55 -5.56 5.57 -5.55
N ILE A 56 -4.33 5.52 -5.04
CA ILE A 56 -3.42 4.38 -5.22
C ILE A 56 -3.31 3.63 -3.89
N VAL A 57 -3.75 2.37 -3.90
CA VAL A 57 -3.69 1.46 -2.76
C VAL A 57 -2.53 0.49 -2.96
N ARG A 58 -1.58 0.47 -2.02
CA ARG A 58 -0.43 -0.45 -2.02
C ARG A 58 -0.57 -1.47 -0.90
N PRO A 59 -1.35 -2.55 -1.10
CA PRO A 59 -1.47 -3.57 -0.08
C PRO A 59 -0.10 -4.23 0.16
N CYS A 60 0.14 -4.60 1.41
CA CYS A 60 1.17 -5.56 1.78
C CYS A 60 0.78 -6.97 1.29
N ALA A 61 1.48 -8.03 1.73
CA ALA A 61 1.26 -9.38 1.22
C ALA A 61 -0.20 -9.83 1.35
N LEU A 62 -0.81 -10.25 0.24
CA LEU A 62 -2.23 -10.61 0.22
C LEU A 62 -2.45 -12.01 0.81
N THR A 63 -3.50 -12.16 1.61
CA THR A 63 -3.97 -13.45 2.15
C THR A 63 -5.42 -13.75 1.77
N GLU A 64 -5.84 -15.00 1.96
CA GLU A 64 -7.24 -15.45 1.86
C GLU A 64 -7.94 -15.45 3.24
N GLU A 65 -7.33 -14.82 4.25
CA GLU A 65 -7.94 -14.65 5.57
C GLU A 65 -9.17 -13.73 5.46
N PRO A 66 -10.15 -13.83 6.35
CA PRO A 66 -11.31 -12.95 6.32
C PRO A 66 -10.94 -11.48 6.57
N ALA A 67 -11.75 -10.55 6.08
CA ALA A 67 -11.68 -9.15 6.49
C ALA A 67 -12.10 -8.99 7.97
N GLY A 68 -11.61 -7.95 8.64
CA GLY A 68 -12.00 -7.67 10.02
C GLY A 68 -10.86 -7.23 10.93
N ALA A 69 -9.63 -7.65 10.65
CA ALA A 69 -8.46 -7.22 11.42
C ALA A 69 -8.26 -5.71 11.37
N ASP A 70 -7.75 -5.12 12.46
CA ASP A 70 -7.37 -3.71 12.48
C ASP A 70 -6.29 -3.42 11.44
N LEU A 71 -6.31 -2.20 10.89
CA LEU A 71 -5.44 -1.80 9.79
C LEU A 71 -4.46 -0.72 10.21
N ILE A 72 -3.28 -0.78 9.58
CA ILE A 72 -2.27 0.26 9.60
C ILE A 72 -2.11 0.79 8.18
N PHE A 73 -2.29 2.10 8.05
CA PHE A 73 -2.04 2.85 6.82
C PHE A 73 -0.76 3.63 7.00
N GLU A 74 0.11 3.61 6.01
CA GLU A 74 1.35 4.37 6.02
C GLU A 74 1.61 4.95 4.63
N GLN A 75 2.57 5.86 4.56
CA GLN A 75 3.04 6.42 3.29
C GLN A 75 4.56 6.41 3.22
N GLY A 76 5.06 6.48 1.98
CA GLY A 76 6.49 6.49 1.73
C GLY A 76 7.10 5.10 1.59
N ASP A 77 6.29 4.05 1.54
CA ASP A 77 6.69 2.69 1.21
C ASP A 77 7.66 2.07 2.23
N ASN A 78 7.25 2.13 3.50
CA ASN A 78 8.11 1.79 4.65
C ASN A 78 7.64 0.57 5.45
N ILE A 79 6.43 0.05 5.21
CA ILE A 79 5.88 -1.05 6.00
C ILE A 79 5.89 -2.41 5.29
N THR A 80 6.05 -3.47 6.06
CA THR A 80 5.80 -4.85 5.62
C THR A 80 4.73 -5.49 6.52
N GLY A 81 4.05 -6.49 5.98
CA GLY A 81 3.01 -7.22 6.68
C GLY A 81 2.16 -8.01 5.71
N LYS A 82 0.92 -8.28 6.12
CA LYS A 82 -0.08 -8.94 5.30
C LYS A 82 -1.43 -8.23 5.39
N ILE A 83 -2.32 -8.50 4.46
CA ILE A 83 -3.71 -8.04 4.49
C ILE A 83 -4.61 -8.99 3.71
N SER A 84 -5.85 -9.16 4.17
CA SER A 84 -6.88 -9.92 3.46
C SER A 84 -7.22 -9.30 2.11
N ARG A 85 -7.41 -10.13 1.07
CA ARG A 85 -7.97 -9.69 -0.22
C ARG A 85 -9.37 -9.09 -0.08
N GLU A 86 -10.18 -9.65 0.82
CA GLU A 86 -11.52 -9.16 1.10
C GLU A 86 -11.47 -7.74 1.70
N GLU A 87 -10.53 -7.50 2.61
CA GLU A 87 -10.32 -6.18 3.22
C GLU A 87 -9.86 -5.15 2.17
N VAL A 88 -8.94 -5.53 1.27
CA VAL A 88 -8.52 -4.67 0.16
C VAL A 88 -9.69 -4.33 -0.77
N ALA A 89 -10.58 -5.29 -1.04
CA ALA A 89 -11.76 -5.05 -1.87
C ALA A 89 -12.71 -4.02 -1.22
N ARG A 90 -13.03 -4.19 0.07
CA ARG A 90 -13.87 -3.25 0.83
C ARG A 90 -13.25 -1.84 0.86
N LEU A 91 -11.95 -1.76 1.14
CA LEU A 91 -11.19 -0.52 1.11
C LEU A 91 -11.26 0.19 -0.24
N CYS A 92 -11.13 -0.54 -1.36
CA CYS A 92 -11.18 0.05 -2.70
C CYS A 92 -12.57 0.65 -3.01
N VAL A 93 -13.64 -0.02 -2.58
CA VAL A 93 -15.01 0.48 -2.72
C VAL A 93 -15.20 1.76 -1.88
N ALA A 94 -14.73 1.76 -0.63
CA ALA A 94 -14.80 2.93 0.23
C ALA A 94 -13.99 4.12 -0.34
N ALA A 95 -12.79 3.84 -0.87
CA ALA A 95 -11.94 4.84 -1.50
C ALA A 95 -12.61 5.49 -2.73
N LEU A 96 -13.42 4.76 -3.51
CA LEU A 96 -14.17 5.34 -4.63
C LEU A 96 -15.15 6.42 -4.15
N ALA A 97 -15.81 6.21 -3.01
CA ALA A 97 -16.83 7.10 -2.46
C ALA A 97 -16.26 8.26 -1.62
N SER A 98 -15.04 8.13 -1.08
CA SER A 98 -14.46 9.09 -0.12
C SER A 98 -13.73 10.28 -0.77
N PRO A 99 -14.16 11.54 -0.62
CA PRO A 99 -13.38 12.69 -1.09
C PRO A 99 -11.98 12.77 -0.47
N SER A 100 -11.82 12.35 0.79
CA SER A 100 -10.52 12.37 1.49
C SER A 100 -9.50 11.39 0.92
N ALA A 101 -9.94 10.35 0.20
CA ALA A 101 -9.04 9.43 -0.49
C ALA A 101 -8.49 9.99 -1.84
N VAL A 102 -8.98 11.12 -2.34
CA VAL A 102 -8.54 11.67 -3.63
C VAL A 102 -7.09 12.15 -3.54
N GLY A 103 -6.28 11.80 -4.55
CA GLY A 103 -4.87 12.20 -4.63
C GLY A 103 -3.94 11.38 -3.73
N LYS A 104 -4.47 10.46 -2.94
CA LYS A 104 -3.70 9.69 -1.96
C LYS A 104 -3.02 8.48 -2.58
N THR A 105 -1.80 8.23 -2.11
CA THR A 105 -1.03 7.00 -2.31
C THR A 105 -0.63 6.50 -0.93
N PHE A 106 -0.92 5.25 -0.61
CA PHE A 106 -0.63 4.71 0.73
C PHE A 106 -0.41 3.20 0.71
N GLU A 107 0.40 2.72 1.64
CA GLU A 107 0.50 1.31 1.98
C GLU A 107 -0.54 0.92 3.03
N VAL A 108 -1.01 -0.33 2.98
CA VAL A 108 -1.94 -0.84 3.98
C VAL A 108 -1.60 -2.27 4.38
N LYS A 109 -1.69 -2.55 5.68
CA LYS A 109 -1.55 -3.89 6.27
C LYS A 109 -2.51 -4.11 7.43
N SER A 110 -2.73 -5.36 7.78
CA SER A 110 -3.29 -5.78 9.06
C SER A 110 -2.30 -5.56 10.20
N THR A 111 -2.81 -5.32 11.41
CA THR A 111 -2.04 -5.36 12.66
C THR A 111 -1.58 -6.77 13.02
N VAL A 112 -2.23 -7.81 12.48
CA VAL A 112 -1.92 -9.21 12.75
C VAL A 112 -0.60 -9.61 12.09
N PRO A 113 0.38 -10.15 12.85
CA PRO A 113 1.65 -10.60 12.31
C PRO A 113 1.50 -11.68 11.23
N PHE A 114 2.45 -11.75 10.30
CA PHE A 114 2.42 -12.74 9.23
C PHE A 114 2.37 -14.19 9.74
N SER A 115 2.98 -14.46 10.90
CA SER A 115 3.06 -15.77 11.55
C SER A 115 1.74 -16.27 12.16
N GLU A 116 0.72 -15.42 12.28
CA GLU A 116 -0.52 -15.74 13.01
C GLU A 116 -1.74 -15.55 12.11
N PRO A 117 -2.63 -16.53 11.93
CA PRO A 117 -3.82 -16.35 11.11
C PRO A 117 -4.81 -15.38 11.79
N PHE A 118 -5.40 -14.47 11.03
CA PHE A 118 -6.59 -13.76 11.51
C PHE A 118 -7.82 -14.66 11.36
N VAL A 119 -8.59 -14.79 12.43
CA VAL A 119 -9.83 -15.58 12.49
C VAL A 119 -10.92 -14.73 13.14
N ILE A 120 -12.13 -14.79 12.60
CA ILE A 120 -13.29 -14.12 13.18
C ILE A 120 -13.81 -14.93 14.36
N ASP A 121 -13.99 -14.28 15.51
CA ASP A 121 -14.78 -14.81 16.62
C ASP A 121 -16.28 -14.67 16.29
N PRO A 122 -17.04 -15.76 16.10
CA PRO A 122 -18.46 -15.68 15.77
C PRO A 122 -19.31 -15.06 16.89
N SER A 123 -18.84 -15.11 18.14
CA SER A 123 -19.53 -14.53 19.29
C SER A 123 -19.28 -13.03 19.45
N ASN A 124 -18.23 -12.51 18.84
CA ASN A 124 -17.87 -11.10 18.85
C ASN A 124 -17.24 -10.72 17.49
N PRO A 125 -18.05 -10.63 16.42
CA PRO A 125 -17.54 -10.33 15.09
C PRO A 125 -16.97 -8.90 15.05
N PRO A 126 -15.92 -8.65 14.25
CA PRO A 126 -15.35 -7.32 14.12
C PRO A 126 -16.39 -6.35 13.54
N PRO A 127 -16.46 -5.11 14.05
CA PRO A 127 -17.38 -4.12 13.52
C PRO A 127 -17.02 -3.74 12.08
N GLU A 128 -17.98 -3.16 11.36
CA GLU A 128 -17.70 -2.52 10.09
C GLU A 128 -16.71 -1.36 10.29
N LYS A 129 -15.72 -1.26 9.40
CA LYS A 129 -14.71 -0.21 9.48
C LYS A 129 -15.15 1.03 8.75
N ASP A 130 -15.03 2.18 9.41
CA ASP A 130 -15.04 3.47 8.75
C ASP A 130 -13.65 3.76 8.17
N TYR A 131 -13.47 3.55 6.86
CA TYR A 131 -12.18 3.84 6.21
C TYR A 131 -11.88 5.34 6.11
N GLU A 132 -12.88 6.21 6.27
CA GLU A 132 -12.75 7.66 6.12
C GLU A 132 -11.77 8.25 7.15
N VAL A 133 -11.74 7.69 8.36
CA VAL A 133 -10.82 8.14 9.41
C VAL A 133 -9.36 7.98 8.99
N TYR A 134 -9.02 6.87 8.32
CA TYR A 134 -7.68 6.63 7.81
C TYR A 134 -7.35 7.54 6.63
N PHE A 135 -8.29 7.73 5.69
CA PHE A 135 -8.05 8.58 4.53
C PHE A 135 -7.76 10.04 4.90
N LYS A 136 -8.38 10.55 5.97
CA LYS A 136 -8.17 11.92 6.47
C LYS A 136 -6.79 12.15 7.06
N GLU A 137 -6.12 11.10 7.54
CA GLU A 137 -4.77 11.18 8.11
C GLU A 137 -3.68 11.18 7.03
N LEU A 138 -4.00 10.71 5.81
CA LEU A 138 -3.07 10.66 4.68
C LEU A 138 -2.77 12.05 4.12
N LYS A 139 -1.52 12.26 3.73
CA LYS A 139 -1.03 13.49 3.09
C LYS A 139 -0.98 13.34 1.57
N ASP A 140 -1.16 14.45 0.87
CA ASP A 140 -1.01 14.49 -0.58
C ASP A 140 0.46 14.39 -0.98
N GLY A 141 0.72 13.83 -2.16
CA GLY A 141 2.05 13.84 -2.79
C GLY A 141 3.07 12.88 -2.21
N ILE A 142 2.82 12.18 -1.09
CA ILE A 142 3.76 11.21 -0.52
C ILE A 142 3.71 9.89 -1.30
N THR A 143 4.84 9.50 -1.90
CA THR A 143 4.90 8.31 -2.78
C THR A 143 6.01 7.33 -2.45
N GLY A 144 7.00 7.71 -1.67
CA GLY A 144 8.23 6.95 -1.43
C GLY A 144 9.31 7.20 -2.50
N LYS A 145 8.99 7.91 -3.59
CA LYS A 145 9.98 8.31 -4.61
C LYS A 145 10.93 9.40 -4.09
N GLU A 146 10.54 10.11 -3.04
CA GLU A 146 11.37 11.13 -2.38
C GLU A 146 12.66 10.51 -1.83
N ALA A 147 12.63 9.22 -1.46
CA ALA A 147 13.82 8.47 -1.05
C ALA A 147 14.73 8.04 -2.23
N LEU A 148 14.25 8.10 -3.47
CA LEU A 148 15.01 7.74 -4.67
C LEU A 148 15.84 8.91 -5.21
N GLU A 149 15.36 10.14 -5.01
CA GLU A 149 15.94 11.33 -5.64
C GLU A 149 17.25 11.80 -4.97
N GLY A 150 17.58 11.26 -3.79
CA GLY A 150 18.72 11.69 -2.99
C GLY A 150 18.52 13.13 -2.49
N THR A 151 18.93 13.40 -1.26
CA THR A 151 19.08 14.81 -0.85
C THR A 151 19.97 15.50 -1.88
N PRO A 152 19.58 16.63 -2.50
CA PRO A 152 20.51 17.39 -3.31
C PRO A 152 21.74 17.66 -2.44
N ALA A 153 22.92 17.27 -2.92
CA ALA A 153 24.14 17.75 -2.31
C ALA A 153 24.04 19.28 -2.30
N LEU A 154 24.01 19.88 -1.12
CA LEU A 154 24.11 21.33 -0.97
C LEU A 154 25.42 21.73 -1.67
N VAL A 155 25.29 22.41 -2.80
CA VAL A 155 26.40 23.01 -3.54
C VAL A 155 26.76 24.34 -2.90
#